data_AF-A0A0M0JRF8-F1
#
_entry.id   AF-A0A0M0JRF8-F1
#
_cell.length_a   1.000
_cell.length_b   1.000
_cell.length_c   1.000
_cell.angle_alpha   90.00
_cell.angle_beta   90.00
_cell.angle_gamma   90.00
#
_symmetry.space_group_name_H-M   'P 1'
#
loop_
_entity.id
_entity.type
_entity.pdbx_description
1 polymer ?
#
loop_
_entity_poly.entity_id
_entity_poly.type
_entity_poly.pdbx_seq_one_letter_code
_entity_poly.pdbx_strand_id
1 'polypeptide(L)'
;MLRPLTDEASRAELLKLYEALVLELIAPWVASIIGCDRMLFQAIPCVRVHRPGEFSIGPHIDAQYQLPDGSLNAYLPLTSIDDTNSLYLESAPGREDFHPLRLAYGQFCTFYGAFCTHFAVENLSERTRVSLDFRVVPGGCYAAHIDEQPPDFRVGGYYSEAVRAQGAAGDSGQAEGAFCVSARGRPYWRHGFPHTAN
;
A
#
# COMPACT_ATOMS: atom_id res chain seq x y z
N MET A 1 -9.35 11.01 -16.98
CA MET A 1 -8.60 10.70 -15.75
C MET A 1 -8.59 9.21 -15.43
N LEU A 2 -9.70 8.48 -15.58
CA LEU A 2 -9.77 7.04 -15.26
C LEU A 2 -9.20 6.09 -16.33
N ARG A 3 -8.90 6.59 -17.54
CA ARG A 3 -8.40 5.78 -18.66
C ARG A 3 -7.26 4.83 -18.25
N PRO A 4 -6.24 5.24 -17.48
CA PRO A 4 -5.17 4.32 -17.07
C PRO A 4 -5.63 3.12 -16.22
N LEU A 5 -6.77 3.23 -15.53
CA LEU A 5 -7.35 2.14 -14.73
C LEU A 5 -8.37 1.33 -15.54
N THR A 6 -9.09 1.97 -16.46
CA THR A 6 -10.15 1.33 -17.25
C THR A 6 -9.65 0.70 -18.54
N ASP A 7 -8.55 1.19 -19.11
CA ASP A 7 -7.87 0.64 -20.27
C ASP A 7 -6.94 -0.51 -19.85
N GLU A 8 -7.03 -1.63 -20.53
CA GLU A 8 -6.31 -2.85 -20.16
C GLU A 8 -4.80 -2.73 -20.30
N ALA A 9 -4.33 -2.16 -21.41
CA ALA A 9 -2.89 -2.01 -21.66
C ALA A 9 -2.25 -1.06 -20.65
N SER A 10 -2.88 0.10 -20.43
CA SER A 10 -2.42 1.09 -19.46
C SER A 10 -2.45 0.54 -18.02
N ARG A 11 -3.47 -0.25 -17.68
CA ARG A 11 -3.57 -0.91 -16.37
C ARG A 11 -2.47 -1.96 -16.18
N ALA A 12 -2.20 -2.77 -17.19
CA ALA A 12 -1.15 -3.78 -17.12
C ALA A 12 0.23 -3.12 -16.89
N GLU A 13 0.50 -2.00 -17.54
CA GLU A 13 1.71 -1.21 -17.33
C GLU A 13 1.80 -0.65 -15.91
N LEU A 14 0.72 -0.05 -15.39
CA LEU A 14 0.66 0.45 -14.02
C LEU A 14 0.91 -0.67 -12.99
N LEU A 15 0.26 -1.82 -13.15
CA LEU A 15 0.42 -2.95 -12.22
C LEU A 15 1.82 -3.55 -12.28
N LYS A 16 2.46 -3.59 -13.46
CA LYS A 16 3.85 -4.00 -13.60
C LYS A 16 4.80 -3.07 -12.84
N LEU A 17 4.63 -1.77 -12.98
CA LEU A 17 5.46 -0.78 -12.27
C LEU A 17 5.20 -0.79 -10.76
N TYR A 18 3.95 -0.99 -10.36
CA TYR A 18 3.57 -1.16 -8.96
C TYR A 18 4.20 -2.42 -8.34
N GLU A 19 4.16 -3.56 -9.03
CA GLU A 19 4.82 -4.79 -8.57
C GLU A 19 6.32 -4.56 -8.39
N ALA A 20 6.99 -3.92 -9.34
CA ALA A 20 8.41 -3.55 -9.22
C ALA A 20 8.67 -2.62 -8.03
N LEU A 21 7.85 -1.58 -7.83
CA LEU A 21 7.94 -0.70 -6.66
C LEU A 21 7.87 -1.50 -5.34
N VAL A 22 6.96 -2.47 -5.25
CA VAL A 22 6.84 -3.29 -4.04
C VAL A 22 8.07 -4.18 -3.85
N LEU A 23 8.48 -4.92 -4.88
CA LEU A 23 9.54 -5.91 -4.77
C LEU A 23 10.93 -5.28 -4.58
N GLU A 24 11.20 -4.16 -5.25
CA GLU A 24 12.53 -3.56 -5.31
C GLU A 24 12.75 -2.51 -4.22
N LEU A 25 11.67 -1.88 -3.72
CA LEU A 25 11.77 -0.81 -2.73
C LEU A 25 11.03 -1.11 -1.42
N ILE A 26 9.73 -1.36 -1.48
CA ILE A 26 8.88 -1.42 -0.26
C ILE A 26 9.15 -2.67 0.57
N ALA A 27 9.16 -3.85 -0.04
CA ALA A 27 9.39 -5.10 0.68
C ALA A 27 10.81 -5.15 1.31
N PRO A 28 11.89 -4.77 0.61
CA PRO A 28 13.21 -4.61 1.23
C PRO A 28 13.22 -3.60 2.38
N TRP A 29 12.57 -2.45 2.23
CA TRP A 29 12.46 -1.42 3.27
C TRP A 29 11.75 -1.93 4.52
N VAL A 30 10.57 -2.53 4.38
CA VAL A 30 9.80 -3.04 5.52
C VAL A 30 10.56 -4.20 6.18
N ALA A 31 11.17 -5.08 5.39
CA ALA A 31 11.93 -6.19 5.92
C ALA A 31 13.21 -5.76 6.67
N SER A 32 13.82 -4.62 6.32
CA SER A 32 14.97 -4.10 7.08
C SER A 32 14.57 -3.55 8.46
N ILE A 33 13.30 -3.16 8.63
CA ILE A 33 12.75 -2.66 9.89
C ILE A 33 12.20 -3.80 10.76
N ILE A 34 11.42 -4.71 10.17
CA ILE A 34 10.64 -5.72 10.90
C ILE A 34 11.30 -7.10 10.89
N GLY A 35 12.21 -7.37 9.95
CA GLY A 35 12.85 -8.67 9.80
C GLY A 35 11.89 -9.74 9.26
N CYS A 36 11.63 -9.72 7.96
CA CYS A 36 10.76 -10.70 7.32
C CYS A 36 11.25 -11.12 5.92
N ASP A 37 11.00 -12.39 5.58
CA ASP A 37 11.28 -12.97 4.26
C ASP A 37 10.02 -13.23 3.42
N ARG A 38 8.86 -12.95 3.99
CA ARG A 38 7.56 -13.03 3.31
C ARG A 38 6.82 -11.73 3.52
N MET A 39 6.16 -11.25 2.49
CA MET A 39 5.39 -10.02 2.49
C MET A 39 4.13 -10.23 1.69
N LEU A 40 2.98 -9.91 2.28
CA LEU A 40 1.79 -9.68 1.50
C LEU A 40 1.70 -8.23 1.10
N PHE A 41 1.15 -7.97 -0.08
CA PHE A 41 0.88 -6.62 -0.54
C PHE A 41 -0.43 -6.58 -1.30
N GLN A 42 -1.16 -5.49 -1.12
CA GLN A 42 -2.44 -5.26 -1.80
C GLN A 42 -2.23 -5.40 -3.32
N ALA A 43 -3.06 -6.19 -4.00
CA ALA A 43 -2.79 -6.56 -5.39
C ALA A 43 -2.87 -5.36 -6.36
N ILE A 44 -3.70 -4.36 -6.02
CA ILE A 44 -3.89 -3.14 -6.81
C ILE A 44 -3.81 -1.95 -5.85
N PRO A 45 -2.94 -0.95 -6.08
CA PRO A 45 -2.82 0.20 -5.19
C PRO A 45 -4.02 1.13 -5.33
N CYS A 46 -4.40 1.81 -4.25
CA CYS A 46 -5.41 2.85 -4.31
C CYS A 46 -4.79 4.15 -4.84
N VAL A 47 -5.29 4.63 -5.98
CA VAL A 47 -4.96 5.97 -6.50
C VAL A 47 -5.91 6.99 -5.85
N ARG A 48 -5.36 8.01 -5.19
CA ARG A 48 -6.14 9.09 -4.58
C ARG A 48 -5.78 10.43 -5.22
N VAL A 49 -6.81 11.23 -5.49
CA VAL A 49 -6.70 12.61 -6.00
C VAL A 49 -7.43 13.51 -5.02
N HIS A 50 -6.77 14.56 -4.54
CA HIS A 50 -7.31 15.49 -3.56
C HIS A 50 -7.02 16.92 -4.03
N ARG A 51 -8.02 17.57 -4.62
CA ARG A 51 -7.89 18.90 -5.26
C ARG A 51 -8.05 20.03 -4.25
N PRO A 52 -7.60 21.25 -4.58
CA PRO A 52 -7.90 22.44 -3.80
C PRO A 52 -9.40 22.57 -3.50
N GLY A 53 -9.76 22.84 -2.26
CA GLY A 53 -11.14 22.98 -1.76
C GLY A 53 -11.90 21.66 -1.58
N GLU A 54 -11.28 20.50 -1.79
CA GLU A 54 -11.93 19.20 -1.57
C GLU A 54 -11.64 18.64 -0.16
N PHE A 55 -12.60 17.88 0.36
CA PHE A 55 -12.41 16.93 1.45
C PHE A 55 -12.18 15.53 0.87
N SER A 56 -11.42 14.68 1.56
CA SER A 56 -11.15 13.32 1.08
C SER A 56 -11.65 12.23 2.02
N ILE A 57 -11.11 12.11 3.23
CA ILE A 57 -11.46 11.03 4.16
C ILE A 57 -11.35 11.51 5.61
N GLY A 58 -12.36 11.20 6.42
CA GLY A 58 -12.37 11.53 7.85
C GLY A 58 -11.46 10.63 8.68
N PRO A 59 -11.28 10.93 9.99
CA PRO A 59 -10.49 10.12 10.92
C PRO A 59 -10.95 8.66 10.97
N HIS A 60 -10.01 7.75 10.77
CA HIS A 60 -10.24 6.31 10.85
C HIS A 60 -8.95 5.54 11.15
N ILE A 61 -9.11 4.26 11.48
CA ILE A 61 -8.05 3.25 11.47
C ILE A 61 -8.44 2.13 10.51
N ASP A 62 -7.46 1.51 9.86
CA ASP A 62 -7.72 0.49 8.84
C ASP A 62 -8.34 -0.79 9.43
N ALA A 63 -8.16 -1.06 10.73
CA ALA A 63 -8.83 -2.16 11.44
C ALA A 63 -10.37 -2.06 11.40
N GLN A 64 -10.95 -0.86 11.24
CA GLN A 64 -12.39 -0.68 11.05
C GLN A 64 -12.90 -1.32 9.75
N TYR A 65 -12.01 -1.60 8.79
CA TYR A 65 -12.33 -2.25 7.54
C TYR A 65 -12.07 -3.76 7.55
N GLN A 66 -11.76 -4.35 8.72
CA GLN A 66 -11.45 -5.77 8.90
C GLN A 66 -10.20 -6.21 8.11
N LEU A 67 -9.25 -5.31 7.92
CA LEU A 67 -7.95 -5.65 7.34
C LEU A 67 -7.11 -6.45 8.35
N PRO A 68 -6.22 -7.35 7.90
CA PRO A 68 -5.43 -8.18 8.79
C PRO A 68 -4.57 -7.38 9.75
N ASP A 69 -4.37 -7.93 10.95
CA ASP A 69 -3.42 -7.42 11.92
C ASP A 69 -2.01 -7.36 11.32
N GLY A 70 -1.24 -6.35 11.75
CA GLY A 70 0.08 -6.08 11.20
C GLY A 70 0.07 -5.46 9.80
N SER A 71 -1.11 -5.08 9.27
CA SER A 71 -1.20 -4.30 8.03
C SER A 71 -0.58 -2.91 8.22
N LEU A 72 0.48 -2.65 7.47
CA LEU A 72 1.11 -1.35 7.33
C LEU A 72 0.57 -0.68 6.07
N ASN A 73 0.45 0.63 6.12
CA ASN A 73 0.21 1.46 4.94
C ASN A 73 1.57 1.87 4.36
N ALA A 74 1.76 1.65 3.06
CA ALA A 74 2.78 2.29 2.27
C ALA A 74 2.13 3.44 1.48
N TYR A 75 2.58 4.66 1.77
CA TYR A 75 2.01 5.89 1.23
C TYR A 75 3.04 6.64 0.40
N LEU A 76 2.77 6.75 -0.91
CA LEU A 76 3.62 7.41 -1.88
C LEU A 76 2.87 8.56 -2.55
N PRO A 77 3.08 9.81 -2.13
CA PRO A 77 2.60 10.96 -2.87
C PRO A 77 3.38 11.12 -4.19
N LEU A 78 2.64 11.28 -5.29
CA LEU A 78 3.16 11.57 -6.63
C LEU A 78 3.28 13.07 -6.90
N THR A 79 3.09 13.88 -5.87
CA THR A 79 3.17 15.35 -5.83
C THR A 79 3.71 15.74 -4.45
N SER A 80 4.50 16.79 -4.32
CA SER A 80 4.96 17.22 -2.99
C SER A 80 3.79 17.58 -2.06
N ILE A 81 3.89 17.17 -0.79
CA ILE A 81 2.91 17.44 0.26
C ILE A 81 3.62 18.03 1.49
N ASP A 82 3.01 19.03 2.12
CA ASP A 82 3.60 19.72 3.26
C ASP A 82 2.59 20.29 4.27
N ASP A 83 1.29 20.32 3.99
CA ASP A 83 0.29 20.77 4.97
C ASP A 83 -1.11 20.22 4.68
N THR A 84 -2.07 21.06 4.26
CA THR A 84 -3.47 20.71 4.07
C THR A 84 -3.71 19.77 2.89
N ASN A 85 -2.74 19.66 1.98
CA ASN A 85 -2.73 18.66 0.92
C ASN A 85 -2.17 17.30 1.38
N SER A 86 -1.83 17.13 2.66
CA SER A 86 -1.17 15.93 3.20
C SER A 86 -2.16 14.95 3.86
N LEU A 87 -1.67 13.75 4.14
CA LEU A 87 -2.30 12.85 5.10
C LEU A 87 -1.83 13.23 6.51
N TYR A 88 -2.75 13.29 7.46
CA TYR A 88 -2.48 13.51 8.86
C TYR A 88 -2.44 12.18 9.58
N LEU A 89 -1.42 11.98 10.43
CA LEU A 89 -1.18 10.75 11.19
C LEU A 89 -0.90 11.11 12.65
N GLU A 90 -1.29 10.23 13.58
CA GLU A 90 -0.68 10.20 14.91
C GLU A 90 0.65 9.42 14.90
N SER A 91 1.53 9.73 15.84
CA SER A 91 2.88 9.14 15.91
C SER A 91 2.88 7.68 16.36
N ALA A 92 1.90 7.28 17.15
CA ALA A 92 1.63 5.91 17.58
C ALA A 92 0.15 5.75 17.93
N PRO A 93 -0.39 4.52 17.99
CA PRO A 93 -1.81 4.29 18.26
C PRO A 93 -2.30 4.97 19.55
N GLY A 94 -3.35 5.78 19.43
CA GLY A 94 -4.00 6.46 20.56
C GLY A 94 -3.19 7.61 21.17
N ARG A 95 -2.20 8.16 20.46
CA ARG A 95 -1.44 9.33 20.90
C ARG A 95 -2.15 10.64 20.63
N GLU A 96 -3.01 10.68 19.62
CA GLU A 96 -3.79 11.86 19.21
C GLU A 96 -2.93 13.10 18.87
N ASP A 97 -1.64 12.93 18.57
CA ASP A 97 -0.67 13.99 18.26
C ASP A 97 -0.57 14.24 16.75
N PHE A 98 -1.73 14.46 16.12
CA PHE A 98 -1.87 14.48 14.67
C PHE A 98 -0.98 15.52 13.98
N HIS A 99 -0.19 15.07 13.01
CA HIS A 99 0.67 15.93 12.21
C HIS A 99 0.56 15.59 10.72
N PRO A 100 0.70 16.58 9.82
CA PRO A 100 0.75 16.31 8.39
C PRO A 100 2.05 15.58 8.04
N LEU A 101 1.95 14.61 7.14
CA LEU A 101 3.12 14.08 6.45
C LEU A 101 3.73 15.17 5.56
N ARG A 102 5.05 15.36 5.67
CA ARG A 102 5.81 16.30 4.83
C ARG A 102 6.76 15.49 3.94
N LEU A 103 6.38 15.31 2.68
CA LEU A 103 7.09 14.46 1.73
C LEU A 103 7.25 15.19 0.40
N ALA A 104 8.49 15.25 -0.09
CA ALA A 104 8.79 15.70 -1.44
C ALA A 104 8.46 14.60 -2.46
N TYR A 105 8.37 14.99 -3.73
CA TYR A 105 8.24 14.04 -4.84
C TYR A 105 9.31 12.93 -4.76
N GLY A 106 8.88 11.67 -4.87
CA GLY A 106 9.74 10.49 -4.79
C GLY A 106 10.01 9.99 -3.36
N GLN A 107 9.58 10.71 -2.33
CA GLN A 107 9.61 10.22 -0.95
C GLN A 107 8.31 9.47 -0.62
N PHE A 108 8.42 8.45 0.23
CA PHE A 108 7.29 7.67 0.73
C PHE A 108 7.33 7.59 2.26
N CYS A 109 6.23 7.19 2.87
CA CYS A 109 6.13 6.88 4.28
C CYS A 109 5.49 5.50 4.46
N THR A 110 5.99 4.73 5.43
CA THR A 110 5.31 3.54 5.95
C THR A 110 4.85 3.79 7.37
N PHE A 111 3.59 3.50 7.67
CA PHE A 111 3.03 3.69 9.01
C PHE A 111 2.05 2.57 9.38
N TYR A 112 1.79 2.38 10.67
CA TYR A 112 0.92 1.34 11.19
C TYR A 112 -0.57 1.74 11.13
N GLY A 113 -1.08 2.01 9.93
CA GLY A 113 -2.44 2.53 9.75
C GLY A 113 -3.56 1.57 10.19
N ALA A 114 -3.25 0.29 10.44
CA ALA A 114 -4.18 -0.62 11.12
C ALA A 114 -4.69 -0.04 12.46
N PHE A 115 -3.84 0.67 13.21
CA PHE A 115 -4.20 1.23 14.52
C PHE A 115 -3.79 2.69 14.73
N CYS A 116 -2.93 3.27 13.90
CA CYS A 116 -2.69 4.71 13.90
C CYS A 116 -3.83 5.42 13.16
N THR A 117 -4.54 6.28 13.86
CA THR A 117 -5.59 7.13 13.31
C THR A 117 -5.02 8.06 12.26
N HIS A 118 -5.66 8.08 11.10
CA HIS A 118 -5.24 8.91 9.98
C HIS A 118 -6.42 9.49 9.20
N PHE A 119 -6.19 10.64 8.57
CA PHE A 119 -7.22 11.37 7.81
C PHE A 119 -6.62 12.39 6.86
N ALA A 120 -7.46 12.96 6.00
CA ALA A 120 -7.13 14.14 5.22
C ALA A 120 -8.05 15.29 5.61
N VAL A 121 -7.48 16.46 5.80
CA VAL A 121 -8.22 17.71 6.00
C VAL A 121 -8.68 18.28 4.65
N GLU A 122 -9.42 19.39 4.66
CA GLU A 122 -9.69 20.15 3.44
C GLU A 122 -8.38 20.60 2.82
N ASN A 123 -8.20 20.40 1.50
CA ASN A 123 -6.99 20.89 0.84
C ASN A 123 -7.10 22.39 0.54
N LEU A 124 -6.58 23.20 1.45
CA LEU A 124 -6.52 24.66 1.29
C LEU A 124 -5.30 25.15 0.48
N SER A 125 -4.48 24.24 -0.03
CA SER A 125 -3.35 24.61 -0.89
C SER A 125 -3.81 24.83 -2.34
N GLU A 126 -2.97 25.45 -3.14
CA GLU A 126 -3.21 25.60 -4.59
C GLU A 126 -2.87 24.34 -5.40
N ARG A 127 -2.37 23.27 -4.75
CA ARG A 127 -1.85 22.07 -5.41
C ARG A 127 -2.81 20.89 -5.24
N THR A 128 -3.11 20.21 -6.34
CA THR A 128 -3.76 18.90 -6.25
C THR A 128 -2.76 17.87 -5.74
N ARG A 129 -3.10 17.15 -4.66
CA ARG A 129 -2.35 15.96 -4.28
C ARG A 129 -2.79 14.78 -5.15
N VAL A 130 -1.82 14.08 -5.73
CA VAL A 130 -2.02 12.72 -6.27
C VAL A 130 -1.15 11.76 -5.45
N SER A 131 -1.69 10.63 -5.01
CA SER A 131 -0.94 9.65 -4.21
C SER A 131 -1.34 8.21 -4.51
N LEU A 132 -0.40 7.30 -4.29
CA LEU A 132 -0.64 5.85 -4.18
C LEU A 132 -0.64 5.47 -2.70
N ASP A 133 -1.65 4.70 -2.29
CA ASP A 133 -1.81 4.16 -0.94
C ASP A 133 -2.12 2.66 -1.05
N PHE A 134 -1.35 1.82 -0.38
CA PHE A 134 -1.54 0.38 -0.43
C PHE A 134 -1.04 -0.30 0.85
N ARG A 135 -1.57 -1.48 1.12
CA ARG A 135 -1.28 -2.23 2.34
C ARG A 135 -0.18 -3.24 2.08
N VAL A 136 0.71 -3.38 3.05
CA VAL A 136 1.69 -4.46 3.12
C VAL A 136 1.62 -5.14 4.48
N VAL A 137 1.71 -6.47 4.51
CA VAL A 137 1.64 -7.26 5.74
C VAL A 137 2.88 -8.16 5.82
N PRO A 138 3.80 -7.93 6.77
CA PRO A 138 4.90 -8.84 7.02
C PRO A 138 4.39 -10.24 7.35
N GLY A 139 4.97 -11.27 6.76
CA GLY A 139 4.41 -12.64 6.80
C GLY A 139 4.24 -13.21 8.21
N GLY A 140 5.07 -12.81 9.17
CA GLY A 140 4.94 -13.21 10.58
C GLY A 140 3.66 -12.68 11.25
N CYS A 141 3.14 -11.54 10.80
CA CYS A 141 1.89 -10.98 11.31
C CYS A 141 0.67 -11.64 10.64
N TYR A 142 0.79 -11.99 9.36
CA TYR A 142 -0.32 -12.54 8.59
C TYR A 142 -0.69 -13.99 8.97
N ALA A 143 0.32 -14.83 9.22
CA ALA A 143 0.11 -16.26 9.48
C ALA A 143 -0.73 -16.52 10.74
N ALA A 144 -0.77 -15.59 11.70
CA ALA A 144 -1.55 -15.73 12.92
C ALA A 144 -3.07 -15.73 12.69
N HIS A 145 -3.56 -15.20 11.56
CA HIS A 145 -4.99 -14.93 11.35
C HIS A 145 -5.55 -15.42 9.99
N ILE A 146 -4.79 -16.21 9.23
CA ILE A 146 -5.16 -16.59 7.85
C ILE A 146 -6.51 -17.34 7.74
N ASP A 147 -6.84 -18.14 8.74
CA ASP A 147 -8.09 -18.91 8.78
C ASP A 147 -9.30 -18.05 9.20
N GLU A 148 -9.05 -16.94 9.89
CA GLU A 148 -10.06 -16.00 10.37
C GLU A 148 -10.41 -14.93 9.31
N GLN A 149 -9.53 -14.75 8.33
CA GLN A 149 -9.75 -13.82 7.24
C GLN A 149 -10.77 -14.37 6.23
N PRO A 150 -11.72 -13.53 5.75
CA PRO A 150 -12.61 -13.91 4.66
C PRO A 150 -11.80 -14.44 3.46
N PRO A 151 -12.31 -15.42 2.70
CA PRO A 151 -11.57 -16.05 1.59
C PRO A 151 -10.96 -15.03 0.61
N ASP A 152 -11.63 -13.91 0.42
CA ASP A 152 -11.17 -12.85 -0.48
C ASP A 152 -9.95 -12.08 0.04
N PHE A 153 -9.67 -12.07 1.34
CA PHE A 153 -8.45 -11.48 1.93
C PHE A 153 -7.30 -12.48 2.03
N ARG A 154 -7.45 -13.66 1.42
CA ARG A 154 -6.38 -14.65 1.32
C ARG A 154 -5.41 -14.29 0.20
N VAL A 155 -4.22 -14.88 0.26
CA VAL A 155 -3.24 -14.84 -0.82
C VAL A 155 -3.89 -15.31 -2.13
N GLY A 156 -3.73 -14.54 -3.19
CA GLY A 156 -4.39 -14.78 -4.48
C GLY A 156 -5.74 -14.08 -4.65
N GLY A 157 -6.28 -13.49 -3.58
CA GLY A 157 -7.43 -12.59 -3.58
C GLY A 157 -7.00 -11.12 -3.51
N TYR A 158 -7.33 -10.44 -2.41
CA TYR A 158 -6.95 -9.04 -2.14
C TYR A 158 -5.43 -8.87 -2.10
N TYR A 159 -4.71 -9.86 -1.59
CA TYR A 159 -3.27 -9.81 -1.45
C TYR A 159 -2.55 -10.64 -2.51
N SER A 160 -1.52 -10.04 -3.10
CA SER A 160 -0.39 -10.75 -3.67
C SER A 160 0.61 -11.11 -2.58
N GLU A 161 1.46 -12.10 -2.84
CA GLU A 161 2.55 -12.52 -1.95
C GLU A 161 3.90 -12.37 -2.66
N ALA A 162 4.86 -11.82 -1.91
CA ALA A 162 6.27 -11.80 -2.25
C ALA A 162 7.08 -12.58 -1.21
N VAL A 163 8.06 -13.35 -1.69
CA VAL A 163 9.00 -14.12 -0.88
C VAL A 163 10.41 -13.71 -1.23
N ARG A 164 11.26 -13.55 -0.21
CA ARG A 164 12.68 -13.31 -0.39
C ARG A 164 13.36 -14.59 -0.84
N ALA A 165 14.08 -14.54 -1.96
CA ALA A 165 14.83 -15.69 -2.46
C ALA A 165 15.87 -16.16 -1.43
N GLN A 166 15.80 -17.44 -1.05
CA GLN A 166 16.75 -18.09 -0.15
C GLN A 166 17.74 -18.93 -0.98
N GLY A 167 19.04 -18.62 -0.87
CA GLY A 167 20.14 -19.35 -1.52
C GLY A 167 20.82 -18.62 -2.69
N ALA A 168 22.07 -19.00 -2.97
CA ALA A 168 22.88 -18.45 -4.06
C ALA A 168 22.14 -18.57 -5.40
N ALA A 169 22.19 -17.50 -6.21
CA ALA A 169 21.49 -17.36 -7.49
C ALA A 169 21.52 -18.66 -8.33
N GLY A 170 20.46 -19.45 -8.25
CA GLY A 170 20.24 -20.58 -9.15
C GLY A 170 19.79 -20.10 -10.54
N ASP A 171 19.61 -21.04 -11.46
CA ASP A 171 19.25 -20.85 -12.89
C ASP A 171 18.04 -19.93 -13.19
N SER A 172 17.34 -19.40 -12.18
CA SER A 172 16.26 -18.41 -12.30
C SER A 172 16.74 -16.98 -12.58
N GLY A 173 18.05 -16.70 -12.47
CA GLY A 173 18.63 -15.38 -12.75
C GLY A 173 18.25 -14.28 -11.76
N GLN A 174 17.64 -14.62 -10.61
CA GLN A 174 17.31 -13.66 -9.56
C GLN A 174 18.46 -13.49 -8.58
N ALA A 175 18.75 -12.24 -8.21
CA ALA A 175 19.78 -11.91 -7.23
C ALA A 175 19.42 -12.48 -5.85
N GLU A 176 20.40 -13.03 -5.14
CA GLU A 176 20.23 -13.53 -3.77
C GLU A 176 19.67 -12.41 -2.86
N GLY A 177 18.66 -12.74 -2.05
CA GLY A 177 18.01 -11.78 -1.16
C GLY A 177 17.00 -10.83 -1.81
N ALA A 178 16.75 -10.93 -3.12
CA ALA A 178 15.67 -10.20 -3.79
C ALA A 178 14.29 -10.79 -3.45
N PHE A 179 13.27 -9.93 -3.40
CA PHE A 179 11.88 -10.39 -3.30
C PHE A 179 11.34 -10.74 -4.68
N CYS A 180 10.62 -11.86 -4.77
CA CYS A 180 9.90 -12.26 -5.97
C CYS A 180 8.46 -12.65 -5.64
N VAL A 181 7.56 -12.44 -6.59
CA VAL A 181 6.14 -12.80 -6.41
C VAL A 181 5.98 -14.32 -6.43
N SER A 182 5.43 -14.89 -5.36
CA SER A 182 5.05 -16.30 -5.27
C SER A 182 3.59 -16.53 -5.67
N ALA A 183 2.72 -15.55 -5.44
CA ALA A 183 1.31 -15.60 -5.80
C ALA A 183 0.77 -14.20 -6.11
N ARG A 184 0.04 -14.06 -7.21
CA ARG A 184 -0.61 -12.80 -7.58
C ARG A 184 -2.06 -12.79 -7.11
N GLY A 185 -2.43 -11.72 -6.40
CA GLY A 185 -3.80 -11.39 -6.11
C GLY A 185 -4.56 -10.97 -7.37
N ARG A 186 -5.85 -10.67 -7.21
CA ARG A 186 -6.78 -10.34 -8.28
C ARG A 186 -7.48 -9.01 -8.02
N PRO A 187 -8.00 -8.33 -9.06
CA PRO A 187 -8.92 -7.21 -8.85
C PRO A 187 -10.05 -7.60 -7.90
N TYR A 188 -10.36 -6.72 -6.96
CA TYR A 188 -11.35 -6.96 -5.91
C TYR A 188 -12.08 -5.66 -5.63
N TRP A 189 -13.35 -5.74 -5.22
CA TRP A 189 -14.17 -4.55 -5.05
C TRP A 189 -13.64 -3.59 -3.98
N ARG A 190 -12.92 -4.10 -2.97
CA ARG A 190 -12.23 -3.28 -1.96
C ARG A 190 -10.93 -2.63 -2.43
N HIS A 191 -10.38 -3.01 -3.58
CA HIS A 191 -9.26 -2.28 -4.19
C HIS A 191 -9.70 -0.96 -4.83
N GLY A 192 -11.01 -0.77 -5.03
CA GLY A 192 -11.53 0.24 -5.93
C GLY A 192 -11.57 -0.25 -7.38
N PHE A 193 -11.80 0.66 -8.33
CA PHE A 193 -11.85 0.32 -9.75
C PHE A 193 -10.48 -0.11 -10.29
N PRO A 194 -10.45 -1.01 -11.29
CA PRO A 194 -11.58 -1.74 -11.88
C PRO A 194 -11.90 -3.04 -11.13
N HIS A 195 -13.17 -3.44 -11.14
CA HIS A 195 -13.65 -4.66 -10.45
C HIS A 195 -13.75 -5.89 -11.35
N THR A 196 -13.71 -5.72 -12.67
CA THR A 196 -13.77 -6.82 -13.62
C THR A 196 -12.37 -7.39 -13.84
N ALA A 197 -12.17 -8.63 -13.41
CA ALA A 197 -11.10 -9.46 -13.95
C ALA A 197 -11.49 -9.83 -15.38
N ASN A 198 -10.60 -9.58 -16.35
CA ASN A 198 -10.69 -10.25 -17.65
C ASN A 198 -10.28 -11.71 -17.48
#